data_AF-A0A349MND1-F1
#
_entry.id   AF-A0A349MND1-F1
#
_cell.length_a   1.000
_cell.length_b   1.000
_cell.length_c   1.000
_cell.angle_alpha   90.00
_cell.angle_beta   90.00
_cell.angle_gamma   90.00
#
_symmetry.space_group_name_H-M   'P 1'
#
loop_
_entity.id
_entity.type
_entity.pdbx_description
1 polymer ?
#
loop_
_entity_poly.entity_id
_entity_poly.type
_entity_poly.pdbx_seq_one_letter_code
_entity_poly.pdbx_strand_id
1 'polypeptide(L)' 'MNYVNLIPVVRATYKAPTQAEIWEMLSYIPATERETWITVGMALKSEFSDIAFSMFDSWSQSAPNYNAKAVAIAWRSFNG' A
#
# COMPACT_ATOMS: atom_id res chain seq x y z
N MET A 1 7.88 46.46 12.59
CA MET A 1 8.85 45.38 12.83
C MET A 1 8.05 44.07 12.86
N ASN A 2 8.46 43.10 12.03
CA ASN A 2 7.61 42.05 11.46
C ASN A 2 6.92 41.11 12.45
N TYR A 3 5.67 40.80 12.08
CA TYR A 3 4.80 39.80 12.68
C TYR A 3 5.26 38.38 12.35
N VAL A 4 4.79 37.45 13.19
CA VAL A 4 4.76 35.98 13.07
C VAL A 4 6.07 35.22 13.34
N ASN A 5 6.23 34.86 14.61
CA ASN A 5 6.90 33.60 14.96
C ASN A 5 6.12 32.46 14.27
N LEU A 6 6.67 31.96 13.17
CA LEU A 6 6.17 30.79 12.50
C LEU A 6 6.32 29.60 13.45
N ILE A 7 5.18 28.98 13.76
CA ILE A 7 5.09 27.66 14.38
C ILE A 7 6.08 26.76 13.61
N PRO A 8 6.98 26.01 14.26
CA PRO A 8 7.76 25.03 13.55
C PRO A 8 6.76 24.01 13.01
N VAL A 9 6.45 24.10 11.71
CA VAL A 9 5.85 22.99 10.99
C VAL A 9 6.84 21.86 11.18
N VAL A 10 6.53 20.96 12.10
CA VAL A 10 7.20 19.68 12.25
C VAL A 10 6.98 19.00 10.90
N ARG A 11 7.91 19.20 9.97
CA ARG A 11 8.00 18.39 8.77
C ARG A 11 8.37 17.03 9.28
N ALA A 12 7.37 16.22 9.64
CA ALA A 12 7.58 14.79 9.78
C ALA A 12 8.20 14.35 8.46
N THR A 13 9.49 14.07 8.46
CA THR A 13 10.18 13.54 7.29
C THR A 13 9.57 12.18 7.06
N TYR A 14 8.67 12.07 6.06
CA TYR A 14 8.14 10.78 5.63
C TYR A 14 9.32 9.89 5.26
N LYS A 15 9.52 8.83 6.04
CA LYS A 15 10.42 7.74 5.72
C LYS A 15 9.55 6.64 5.13
N ALA A 16 9.78 6.28 3.87
CA ALA A 16 9.09 5.17 3.25
C ALA A 16 9.29 3.90 4.11
N PRO A 17 8.22 3.12 4.35
CA PRO A 17 8.32 1.92 5.16
C PRO A 17 9.20 0.88 4.47
N THR A 18 9.95 0.13 5.26
CA THR A 18 10.69 -1.04 4.80
C THR A 18 9.72 -2.16 4.43
N GLN A 19 10.21 -3.13 3.65
CA GLN A 19 9.42 -4.30 3.27
C GLN A 19 8.84 -5.05 4.49
N ALA A 20 9.60 -5.15 5.58
CA ALA A 20 9.15 -5.80 6.81
C ALA A 20 7.99 -5.04 7.49
N GLU A 21 8.08 -3.71 7.56
CA GLU A 21 7.03 -2.85 8.12
C GLU A 21 5.75 -2.94 7.27
N ILE A 22 5.86 -3.00 5.94
CA ILE A 22 4.71 -3.19 5.06
C ILE A 22 4.06 -4.57 5.30
N TRP A 23 4.86 -5.64 5.45
CA TRP A 23 4.34 -6.97 5.77
C TRP A 23 3.60 -7.00 7.10
N GLU A 24 4.17 -6.35 8.12
CA GLU A 24 3.52 -6.20 9.41
C GLU A 24 2.18 -5.47 9.28
N MET A 25 2.14 -4.33 8.57
CA MET A 25 0.89 -3.59 8.32
C MET A 25 -0.14 -4.42 7.58
N LEU A 26 0.26 -5.12 6.51
CA LEU A 26 -0.63 -5.99 5.72
C LEU A 26 -1.20 -7.14 6.56
N SER A 27 -0.46 -7.64 7.56
CA SER A 27 -0.93 -8.72 8.44
C SER A 27 -2.17 -8.35 9.26
N TYR A 28 -2.41 -7.05 9.49
CA TYR A 28 -3.58 -6.55 10.20
C TYR A 28 -4.80 -6.31 9.28
N ILE A 29 -4.62 -6.38 7.96
CA ILE A 29 -5.68 -6.08 6.98
C ILE A 29 -6.11 -7.38 6.30
N PRO A 30 -7.35 -7.84 6.46
CA PRO A 30 -7.84 -9.01 5.75
C PRO A 30 -7.96 -8.71 4.25
N ALA A 31 -7.45 -9.61 3.40
CA ALA A 31 -7.51 -9.47 1.94
C ALA A 31 -8.89 -9.82 1.33
N THR A 32 -9.92 -10.01 2.15
CA THR A 32 -11.24 -10.51 1.73
C THR A 32 -12.16 -9.43 1.18
N GLU A 33 -12.06 -8.21 1.70
CA GLU A 33 -12.91 -7.09 1.30
C GLU A 33 -12.38 -6.42 0.04
N ARG A 34 -13.21 -6.40 -1.02
CA ARG A 34 -12.75 -6.01 -2.37
C ARG A 34 -12.29 -4.55 -2.44
N GLU A 35 -12.97 -3.63 -1.76
CA GLU A 35 -12.60 -2.21 -1.77
C GLU A 35 -11.28 -1.97 -1.04
N THR A 36 -11.10 -2.60 0.13
CA THR A 36 -9.83 -2.59 0.87
C THR A 36 -8.71 -3.20 0.03
N TRP A 37 -8.98 -4.33 -0.62
CA TRP A 37 -8.04 -5.02 -1.49
C TRP A 37 -7.57 -4.15 -2.66
N ILE A 38 -8.49 -3.44 -3.34
CA ILE A 38 -8.14 -2.50 -4.41
C ILE A 38 -7.32 -1.33 -3.86
N THR A 39 -7.74 -0.73 -2.75
CA THR A 39 -7.06 0.41 -2.12
C THR A 39 -5.62 0.08 -1.74
N VAL A 40 -5.42 -1.07 -1.09
CA VAL A 40 -4.09 -1.58 -0.73
C VAL A 40 -3.24 -1.83 -1.98
N GLY A 41 -3.80 -2.44 -3.02
CA GLY A 41 -3.09 -2.68 -4.29
C GLY A 41 -2.63 -1.41 -4.98
N MET A 42 -3.49 -0.38 -5.04
CA MET A 42 -3.13 0.93 -5.59
C MET A 42 -2.05 1.63 -4.76
N ALA A 43 -2.17 1.62 -3.44
CA ALA A 43 -1.17 2.22 -2.55
C ALA A 43 0.21 1.55 -2.72
N LEU A 44 0.26 0.22 -2.72
CA LEU A 44 1.49 -0.54 -2.94
C LEU A 44 2.12 -0.23 -4.30
N LYS A 45 1.31 -0.15 -5.37
CA LYS A 45 1.81 0.13 -6.71
C LYS A 45 2.31 1.57 -6.86
N SER A 46 1.64 2.55 -6.26
CA SER A 46 2.07 3.95 -6.34
C SER A 46 3.39 4.19 -5.58
N GLU A 47 3.56 3.57 -4.41
CA GLU A 47 4.76 3.76 -3.59
C GLU A 47 5.96 2.92 -4.05
N PHE A 48 5.74 1.72 -4.59
CA PHE A 48 6.81 0.74 -4.85
C PHE A 48 6.83 0.21 -6.28
N SER A 49 5.97 0.72 -7.16
CA SER A 49 5.85 0.28 -8.56
C SER A 49 5.66 -1.24 -8.66
N ASP A 50 6.08 -1.85 -9.77
CA ASP A 50 5.90 -3.28 -10.05
C ASP A 50 6.66 -4.21 -9.09
N ILE A 51 7.62 -3.69 -8.30
CA ILE A 51 8.38 -4.48 -7.32
C ILE A 51 7.46 -5.02 -6.22
N ALA A 52 6.39 -4.27 -5.86
CA ALA A 52 5.44 -4.69 -4.83
C ALA A 52 4.39 -5.72 -5.30
N PHE A 53 4.38 -6.12 -6.58
CA PHE A 53 3.42 -7.13 -7.04
C PHE A 53 3.51 -8.43 -6.25
N SER A 54 4.72 -8.90 -5.96
CA SER A 54 4.95 -10.12 -5.17
C SER A 54 4.33 -10.05 -3.77
N MET A 55 4.37 -8.87 -3.15
CA MET A 55 3.79 -8.63 -1.83
C MET A 55 2.26 -8.62 -1.91
N PHE A 56 1.72 -7.89 -2.89
CA PHE A 56 0.29 -7.83 -3.12
C PHE A 56 -0.30 -9.21 -3.44
N ASP A 57 0.38 -10.01 -4.28
CA ASP A 57 -0.04 -11.37 -4.61
C ASP A 57 -0.02 -12.29 -3.39
N SER A 58 1.07 -12.30 -2.62
CA SER A 58 1.15 -13.19 -1.45
C SER A 58 0.18 -12.77 -0.33
N TRP A 59 -0.05 -11.46 -0.14
CA TRP A 59 -1.10 -10.99 0.76
C TRP A 59 -2.50 -11.40 0.27
N SER A 60 -2.76 -11.31 -1.04
CA SER A 60 -4.03 -11.74 -1.64
C SER A 60 -4.33 -13.22 -1.44
N GLN A 61 -3.30 -14.08 -1.35
CA GLN A 61 -3.46 -15.51 -1.10
C GLN A 61 -4.11 -15.83 0.26
N SER A 62 -4.14 -14.88 1.20
CA SER A 62 -4.84 -15.04 2.47
C SER A 62 -6.37 -15.05 2.35
N ALA A 63 -6.92 -14.58 1.23
CA ALA A 63 -8.36 -14.59 0.98
C ALA A 63 -8.83 -15.97 0.46
N PRO A 64 -9.97 -16.50 0.95
CA PRO A 64 -10.46 -17.83 0.56
C PRO A 64 -10.88 -17.93 -0.91
N ASN A 65 -11.12 -16.79 -1.57
CA ASN A 65 -11.47 -16.68 -2.98
C ASN A 65 -10.29 -16.22 -3.86
N TYR A 66 -9.05 -16.41 -3.40
CA TYR A 66 -7.85 -16.05 -4.16
C TYR A 66 -7.84 -16.66 -5.56
N ASN A 67 -7.44 -15.85 -6.54
CA ASN A 67 -7.22 -16.29 -7.91
C ASN A 67 -6.05 -15.53 -8.51
N ALA A 68 -4.92 -16.21 -8.69
CA ALA A 68 -3.67 -15.63 -9.22
C ALA A 68 -3.87 -14.84 -10.52
N LYS A 69 -4.70 -15.34 -11.43
CA LYS A 69 -4.99 -14.67 -12.71
C LYS A 69 -5.76 -13.38 -12.48
N ALA A 70 -6.78 -13.39 -11.62
CA ALA A 70 -7.56 -12.20 -11.28
C ALA A 70 -6.69 -11.13 -10.60
N VAL A 71 -5.82 -11.54 -9.68
CA VAL A 71 -4.85 -10.66 -9.00
C VAL A 71 -3.92 -10.00 -10.02
N ALA A 72 -3.32 -10.78 -10.93
CA ALA A 72 -2.42 -10.25 -11.95
C ALA A 72 -3.12 -9.32 -12.96
N ILE A 73 -4.41 -9.55 -13.28
CA ILE A 73 -5.19 -8.66 -14.14
C ILE A 73 -5.47 -7.35 -13.42
N ALA A 74 -5.94 -7.42 -12.18
CA ALA A 74 -6.24 -6.24 -11.38
C ALA A 74 -4.98 -5.40 -11.11
N TRP A 75 -3.84 -6.02 -10.81
CA TRP A 75 -2.56 -5.31 -10.66
C TRP A 75 -2.21 -4.43 -11.86
N ARG A 76 -2.40 -4.96 -13.07
CA ARG A 76 -2.16 -4.23 -14.32
C ARG A 76 -3.16 -3.08 -14.53
N SER A 77 -4.37 -3.21 -13.99
CA SER A 77 -5.41 -2.17 -14.09
C SER A 77 -5.25 -1.00 -13.11
N PHE A 78 -4.46 -1.19 -12.04
CA PHE A 78 -4.17 -0.10 -11.11
C PHE A 78 -3.31 0.95 -11.80
N ASN A 79 -3.87 2.15 -11.95
CA ASN A 79 -3.17 3.32 -12.46
C ASN A 79 -2.88 4.20 -11.25
N GLY A 80 -1.62 4.26 -10.84
CA GLY A 80 -1.12 5.03 -9.70
C GLY A 80 0.28 5.54 -9.96
#